data_AF-A0A3B8MFE9-F1
#
_entry.id   AF-A0A3B8MFE9-F1
#
_cell.length_a   1.000
_cell.length_b   1.000
_cell.length_c   1.000
_cell.angle_alpha   90.00
_cell.angle_beta   90.00
_cell.angle_gamma   90.00
#
_symmetry.space_group_name_H-M   'P 1'
#
loop_
_entity.id
_entity.type
_entity.pdbx_description
1 polymer ?
#
loop_
_entity_poly.entity_id
_entity_poly.type
_entity_poly.pdbx_seq_one_letter_code
_entity_poly.pdbx_strand_id
1 'polypeptide(L)'
;MNVTDNGISLTDATEATLALCARSSYNGYDASPNRSGKDEQMLLMGDLDRLDGKTYDELLSKHVADYSKLYGRVTIDLGGSRDDVPTDQRVLTYDLEQDPGLPGLVFLYGRYLMIAGSRPGTQLLNLQGIWNEEVIPPWCCAHTTNINTEMNYWPAELTNLSECHELLFDLIEDCAVNGAVTARETYGLPGWVTHHNVTAWRNTDPVDGNAQAAMWNVCAGWFCQHLWERYRFTEDEVFLRDRAYPLMRGAAEFLLAWMIEYEDGHLLTPVSNSPENTFAPGCAISMGSQMDMAIIRELFTTVVAAADILSERDDLVARIEAALLRFLPFQIGQHGHLQEWSQDWDDPEGEHRHVSHRYGLHPGDQIKPRGTPGLCAAAQSSLELRGFEGTGWSMPWKVNFWARFESGDNAYRMIENMLALVGGRTHARGGLPKPVRCASTVPDRQEFWGDGRDRRDALAESRG
;
A
#
# COMPACT_ATOMS: atom_id res chain seq x y z
N MET A 1 37.56 6.88 28.17
CA MET A 1 36.23 6.24 28.12
C MET A 1 36.17 5.20 29.21
N ASN A 2 35.12 5.23 30.04
CA ASN A 2 34.85 4.21 31.05
C ASN A 2 33.49 3.58 30.74
N VAL A 3 33.44 2.26 30.63
CA VAL A 3 32.21 1.51 30.33
C VAL A 3 31.79 0.78 31.59
N THR A 4 30.54 0.98 32.00
CA THR A 4 29.92 0.35 33.17
C THR A 4 28.58 -0.26 32.79
N ASP A 5 28.02 -1.10 33.67
CA ASP A 5 26.67 -1.65 33.48
C ASP A 5 25.58 -0.57 33.36
N ASN A 6 25.83 0.63 33.90
CA ASN A 6 24.91 1.77 33.86
C ASN A 6 25.14 2.71 32.66
N GLY A 7 26.14 2.44 31.82
CA GLY A 7 26.41 3.22 30.61
C GLY A 7 27.88 3.56 30.38
N ILE A 8 28.08 4.46 29.41
CA ILE A 8 29.39 4.88 28.91
C ILE A 8 29.69 6.29 29.41
N SER A 9 30.83 6.48 30.05
CA SER A 9 31.35 7.79 30.46
C SER A 9 32.55 8.21 29.60
N LEU A 10 32.49 9.44 29.10
CA LEU A 10 33.57 10.08 28.35
C LEU A 10 34.07 11.28 29.18
N THR A 11 35.38 11.34 29.42
CA THR A 11 36.04 12.39 30.22
C THR A 11 37.14 13.01 29.36
N ASP A 12 37.26 14.34 29.39
CA ASP A 12 38.23 15.11 28.60
C ASP A 12 38.21 14.85 27.08
N ALA A 13 37.05 14.44 26.54
CA ALA A 13 36.86 14.21 25.10
C ALA A 13 36.53 15.52 24.36
N THR A 14 37.07 15.70 23.15
CA THR A 14 36.70 16.81 22.25
C THR A 14 35.56 16.40 21.31
N GLU A 15 35.55 15.15 20.86
CA GLU A 15 34.56 14.58 19.94
C GLU A 15 34.30 13.11 20.31
N ALA A 16 33.12 12.61 19.96
CA ALA A 16 32.77 11.21 20.14
C ALA A 16 31.85 10.74 19.00
N THR A 17 32.11 9.54 18.49
CA THR A 17 31.24 8.86 17.52
C THR A 17 30.64 7.63 18.18
N LEU A 18 29.31 7.51 18.13
CA LEU A 18 28.58 6.36 18.65
C LEU A 18 28.08 5.51 17.47
N ALA A 19 28.43 4.23 17.49
CA ALA A 19 27.85 3.24 16.60
C ALA A 19 26.79 2.44 17.35
N LEU A 20 25.56 2.41 16.83
CA LEU A 20 24.46 1.62 17.37
C LEU A 20 24.14 0.49 16.39
N CYS A 21 24.34 -0.75 16.82
CA CYS A 21 23.99 -1.93 16.05
C CYS A 21 23.01 -2.79 16.86
N ALA A 22 22.02 -3.34 16.17
CA ALA A 22 21.03 -4.23 16.78
C ALA A 22 20.72 -5.37 15.81
N ARG A 23 20.62 -6.59 16.35
CA ARG A 23 20.22 -7.80 15.64
C ARG A 23 19.23 -8.58 16.50
N SER A 24 18.35 -9.30 15.84
CA SER A 24 17.47 -10.28 16.47
C SER A 24 17.77 -11.67 15.92
N SER A 25 17.26 -12.69 16.60
CA SER A 25 17.36 -14.08 16.17
C SER A 25 16.31 -14.44 15.09
N TYR A 26 15.59 -13.46 14.53
CA TYR A 26 14.61 -13.70 13.47
C TYR A 26 15.24 -14.43 12.28
N ASN A 27 14.62 -15.54 11.87
CA ASN A 27 15.18 -16.44 10.86
C ASN A 27 14.17 -16.78 9.74
N GLY A 28 13.33 -15.82 9.37
CA GLY A 28 12.25 -16.03 8.41
C GLY A 28 10.90 -16.23 9.09
N TYR A 29 9.84 -16.22 8.28
CA TYR A 29 8.46 -16.26 8.74
C TYR A 29 8.06 -17.64 9.29
N ASP A 30 8.77 -18.69 8.88
CA ASP A 30 8.50 -20.10 9.16
C ASP A 30 9.39 -20.67 10.28
N ALA A 31 10.27 -19.85 10.86
CA ALA A 31 11.23 -20.27 11.87
C ALA A 31 10.99 -19.61 13.23
N SER A 32 10.94 -20.42 14.29
CA SER A 32 10.88 -19.90 15.65
C SER A 32 12.20 -19.23 16.03
N PRO A 33 12.21 -17.94 16.43
CA PRO A 33 13.43 -17.22 16.80
C PRO A 33 14.10 -17.77 18.07
N ASN A 34 13.38 -18.56 18.88
CA ASN A 34 13.92 -19.18 20.09
C ASN A 34 14.50 -20.58 19.85
N ARG A 35 13.92 -21.36 18.92
CA ARG A 35 14.35 -22.75 18.67
C ARG A 35 15.29 -22.91 17.49
N SER A 36 15.07 -22.11 16.44
CA SER A 36 15.79 -22.18 15.17
C SER A 36 16.21 -20.78 14.72
N GLY A 37 16.46 -19.89 15.69
CA GLY A 37 16.86 -18.51 15.43
C GLY A 37 18.28 -18.41 14.89
N LYS A 38 18.56 -17.29 14.22
CA LYS A 38 19.94 -16.92 13.89
C LYS A 38 20.70 -16.58 15.16
N ASP A 39 22.01 -16.78 15.17
CA ASP A 39 22.90 -16.31 16.24
C ASP A 39 23.04 -14.78 16.15
N GLU A 40 22.20 -14.06 16.90
CA GLU A 40 22.16 -12.62 16.89
C GLU A 40 23.44 -11.98 17.45
N GLN A 41 24.15 -12.66 18.35
CA GLN A 41 25.42 -12.18 18.90
C GLN A 41 26.51 -12.24 17.84
N MET A 42 26.62 -13.36 17.11
CA MET A 42 27.56 -13.49 16.00
C MET A 42 27.28 -12.46 14.90
N LEU A 43 26.00 -12.26 14.55
CA LEU A 43 25.62 -11.25 13.55
C LEU A 43 25.97 -9.83 14.01
N LEU A 44 25.72 -9.51 15.28
CA LEU A 44 26.04 -8.21 15.87
C LEU A 44 27.55 -7.96 15.89
N MET A 45 28.35 -8.95 16.31
CA MET A 45 29.81 -8.84 16.28
C MET A 45 30.32 -8.66 14.85
N GLY A 46 29.76 -9.41 13.88
CA GLY A 46 30.10 -9.23 12.48
C GLY A 46 29.75 -7.85 11.91
N ASP A 47 28.72 -7.17 12.42
CA ASP A 47 28.44 -5.77 12.06
C ASP A 47 29.48 -4.83 12.66
N LEU A 48 29.86 -5.02 13.93
CA LEU A 48 30.89 -4.22 14.61
C LEU A 48 32.27 -4.40 13.97
N ASP A 49 32.65 -5.63 13.59
CA ASP A 49 33.91 -5.91 12.88
C ASP A 49 33.99 -5.16 11.54
N ARG A 50 32.85 -4.98 10.86
CA ARG A 50 32.81 -4.18 9.62
C ARG A 50 32.99 -2.69 9.87
N LEU A 51 32.87 -2.21 11.11
CA LEU A 51 33.16 -0.82 11.49
C LEU A 51 34.61 -0.62 11.91
N ASP A 52 35.34 -1.70 12.22
CA ASP A 52 36.72 -1.62 12.71
C ASP A 52 37.64 -0.90 11.70
N GLY A 53 38.51 -0.04 12.22
CA GLY A 53 39.43 0.79 11.44
C GLY A 53 38.78 1.88 10.57
N LYS A 54 37.45 2.06 10.59
CA LYS A 54 36.77 3.11 9.81
C LYS A 54 36.55 4.39 10.61
N THR A 55 36.82 5.51 9.97
CA THR A 55 36.57 6.86 10.51
C THR A 55 35.12 7.29 10.30
N TYR A 56 34.66 8.28 11.07
CA TYR A 56 33.32 8.88 10.88
C TYR A 56 33.15 9.43 9.46
N ASP A 57 34.16 10.13 8.92
CA ASP A 57 34.08 10.74 7.59
C ASP A 57 33.95 9.71 6.47
N GLU A 58 34.65 8.57 6.59
CA GLU A 58 34.50 7.46 5.63
C GLU A 58 33.11 6.83 5.71
N LEU A 59 32.57 6.64 6.92
CA LEU A 59 31.21 6.11 7.13
C LEU A 59 30.15 7.07 6.60
N LEU A 60 30.28 8.36 6.89
CA LEU A 60 29.38 9.42 6.40
C LEU A 60 29.43 9.52 4.88
N SER A 61 30.63 9.55 4.29
CA SER A 61 30.80 9.59 2.84
C SER A 61 30.13 8.40 2.16
N LYS A 62 30.31 7.19 2.72
CA LYS A 62 29.65 5.98 2.21
C LYS A 62 28.13 6.05 2.36
N HIS A 63 27.62 6.53 3.50
CA HIS A 63 26.18 6.71 3.72
C HIS A 63 25.58 7.70 2.72
N VAL A 64 26.18 8.88 2.58
CA VAL A 64 25.71 9.92 1.65
C VAL A 64 25.74 9.38 0.22
N ALA A 65 26.81 8.68 -0.18
CA ALA A 65 26.93 8.09 -1.51
C ALA A 65 25.89 6.99 -1.78
N ASP A 66 25.48 6.20 -0.79
CA ASP A 66 24.37 5.24 -0.91
C ASP A 66 23.02 5.95 -1.03
N TYR A 67 22.70 6.82 -0.06
CA TYR A 67 21.42 7.51 0.04
C TYR A 67 21.14 8.39 -1.19
N SER A 68 22.12 9.21 -1.60
CA SER A 68 21.97 10.15 -2.72
C SER A 68 21.76 9.48 -4.07
N LYS A 69 22.21 8.23 -4.27
CA LYS A 69 21.93 7.45 -5.49
C LYS A 69 20.44 7.16 -5.67
N LEU A 70 19.68 7.07 -4.59
CA LEU A 70 18.24 6.86 -4.59
C LEU A 70 17.49 8.20 -4.51
N TYR A 71 17.84 9.01 -3.51
CA TYR A 71 17.14 10.27 -3.26
C TYR A 71 17.32 11.26 -4.42
N GLY A 72 18.52 11.37 -5.00
CA GLY A 72 18.83 12.31 -6.08
C GLY A 72 18.23 11.97 -7.45
N ARG A 73 17.49 10.86 -7.60
CA ARG A 73 16.84 10.46 -8.88
C ARG A 73 15.66 11.34 -9.26
N VAL A 74 15.03 12.00 -8.27
CA VAL A 74 13.85 12.84 -8.46
C VAL A 74 14.07 14.17 -7.75
N THR A 75 13.77 15.25 -8.47
CA THR A 75 13.73 16.61 -7.94
C THR A 75 12.37 17.23 -8.26
N ILE A 76 11.87 18.07 -7.36
CA ILE A 76 10.65 18.84 -7.58
C ILE A 76 10.90 20.30 -7.20
N ASP A 77 10.42 21.22 -8.02
CA ASP A 77 10.44 22.66 -7.75
C ASP A 77 9.06 23.24 -8.11
N LEU A 78 8.33 23.67 -7.10
CA LEU A 78 7.02 24.30 -7.21
C LEU A 78 7.09 25.81 -6.96
N GLY A 79 8.30 26.37 -6.83
CA GLY A 79 8.55 27.75 -6.44
C GLY A 79 8.33 28.02 -4.95
N GLY A 80 8.51 29.28 -4.54
CA GLY A 80 8.11 29.79 -3.22
C GLY A 80 8.75 29.10 -2.01
N SER A 81 10.02 28.68 -2.11
CA SER A 81 10.75 28.09 -0.98
C SER A 81 10.76 29.03 0.24
N ARG A 82 10.48 28.44 1.41
CA ARG A 82 10.51 29.06 2.74
C ARG A 82 11.45 28.29 3.67
N ASP A 83 12.63 27.93 3.15
CA ASP A 83 13.58 27.08 3.87
C ASP A 83 14.24 27.78 5.07
N ASP A 84 14.04 29.09 5.22
CA ASP A 84 14.42 29.88 6.39
C ASP A 84 13.43 29.76 7.57
N VAL A 85 12.25 29.18 7.35
CA VAL A 85 11.20 28.99 8.36
C VAL A 85 11.18 27.53 8.85
N PRO A 86 11.16 27.26 10.17
CA PRO A 86 11.00 25.91 10.71
C PRO A 86 9.76 25.20 10.15
N THR A 87 9.88 23.91 9.81
CA THR A 87 8.81 23.15 9.14
C THR A 87 7.51 23.11 9.95
N ASP A 88 7.58 23.06 11.28
CA ASP A 88 6.39 23.11 12.14
C ASP A 88 5.62 24.43 11.98
N GLN A 89 6.32 25.55 11.82
CA GLN A 89 5.71 26.86 11.57
C GLN A 89 5.16 26.95 10.15
N ARG A 90 5.87 26.40 9.14
CA ARG A 90 5.38 26.33 7.76
C ARG A 90 4.03 25.62 7.66
N VAL A 91 3.85 24.50 8.37
CA VAL A 91 2.58 23.77 8.42
C VAL A 91 1.52 24.57 9.18
N LEU A 92 1.87 25.19 10.32
CA LEU A 92 0.92 26.00 11.11
C LEU A 92 0.35 27.20 10.36
N THR A 93 1.16 27.84 9.51
CA THR A 93 0.76 29.05 8.79
C THR A 93 0.37 28.80 7.33
N TYR A 94 0.27 27.54 6.91
CA TYR A 94 0.02 27.15 5.51
C TYR A 94 -1.26 27.79 4.93
N ASP A 95 -2.35 27.81 5.70
CA ASP A 95 -3.63 28.43 5.29
C ASP A 95 -3.55 29.97 5.18
N LEU A 96 -2.56 30.59 5.83
CA LEU A 96 -2.41 32.04 5.90
C LEU A 96 -1.35 32.56 4.92
N GLU A 97 -0.37 31.73 4.58
CA GLU A 97 0.82 32.10 3.83
C GLU A 97 1.07 31.07 2.72
N GLN A 98 1.11 31.53 1.48
CA GLN A 98 1.39 30.67 0.33
C GLN A 98 2.80 30.06 0.43
N ASP A 99 2.87 28.74 0.57
CA ASP A 99 4.11 27.96 0.63
C ASP A 99 4.06 26.77 -0.35
N PRO A 100 4.13 27.01 -1.67
CA PRO A 100 4.12 25.93 -2.65
C PRO A 100 5.33 24.98 -2.51
N GLY A 101 6.38 25.39 -1.81
CA GLY A 101 7.51 24.54 -1.46
C GLY A 101 7.17 23.46 -0.42
N LEU A 102 6.15 23.65 0.44
CA LEU A 102 5.80 22.69 1.47
C LEU A 102 5.22 21.38 0.89
N PRO A 103 4.24 21.37 -0.03
CA PRO A 103 3.84 20.16 -0.75
C PRO A 103 5.02 19.43 -1.41
N GLY A 104 5.96 20.18 -2.00
CA GLY A 104 7.19 19.63 -2.58
C GLY A 104 8.08 18.95 -1.52
N LEU A 105 8.21 19.55 -0.34
CA LEU A 105 8.93 18.95 0.79
C LEU A 105 8.26 17.66 1.28
N VAL A 106 6.93 17.62 1.42
CA VAL A 106 6.25 16.41 1.89
C VAL A 106 6.33 15.28 0.86
N PHE A 107 6.25 15.58 -0.44
CA PHE A 107 6.54 14.60 -1.48
C PHE A 107 7.93 13.96 -1.33
N LEU A 108 8.96 14.79 -1.19
CA LEU A 108 10.33 14.30 -1.02
C LEU A 108 10.51 13.55 0.30
N TYR A 109 9.77 13.94 1.34
CA TYR A 109 9.76 13.23 2.62
C TYR A 109 9.18 11.81 2.51
N GLY A 110 8.13 11.61 1.70
CA GLY A 110 7.61 10.27 1.40
C GLY A 110 8.67 9.35 0.80
N ARG A 111 9.42 9.86 -0.20
CA ARG A 111 10.56 9.14 -0.79
C ARG A 111 11.66 8.86 0.23
N TYR A 112 12.00 9.82 1.09
CA TYR A 112 12.95 9.63 2.19
C TYR A 112 12.52 8.48 3.11
N LEU A 113 11.25 8.45 3.54
CA LEU A 113 10.74 7.40 4.43
C LEU A 113 10.83 6.01 3.79
N MET A 114 10.54 5.90 2.49
CA MET A 114 10.68 4.63 1.76
C MET A 114 12.15 4.18 1.69
N ILE A 115 13.06 5.07 1.32
CA ILE A 115 14.50 4.77 1.27
C ILE A 115 15.03 4.38 2.66
N ALA A 116 14.53 5.01 3.73
CA ALA A 116 14.98 4.75 5.08
C ALA A 116 14.43 3.45 5.67
N GLY A 117 13.22 3.03 5.27
CA GLY A 117 12.52 1.89 5.88
C GLY A 117 12.35 0.64 5.01
N SER A 118 12.54 0.73 3.69
CA SER A 118 12.36 -0.41 2.76
C SER A 118 13.57 -0.60 1.86
N ARG A 119 14.57 -1.35 2.32
CA ARG A 119 15.81 -1.62 1.56
C ARG A 119 16.00 -3.12 1.40
N PRO A 120 16.54 -3.60 0.27
CA PRO A 120 16.84 -5.02 0.10
C PRO A 120 17.62 -5.59 1.29
N GLY A 121 17.14 -6.70 1.86
CA GLY A 121 17.69 -7.32 3.06
C GLY A 121 17.10 -6.83 4.40
N THR A 122 16.10 -5.94 4.38
CA THR A 122 15.30 -5.56 5.57
C THR A 122 13.95 -6.29 5.62
N GLN A 123 13.00 -5.79 6.42
CA GLN A 123 11.58 -6.14 6.30
C GLN A 123 10.83 -4.99 5.63
N LEU A 124 9.68 -5.28 5.05
CA LEU A 124 8.81 -4.30 4.41
C LEU A 124 8.28 -3.27 5.43
N LEU A 125 7.94 -2.07 4.96
CA LEU A 125 7.25 -1.04 5.76
C LEU A 125 5.94 -1.60 6.34
N ASN A 126 5.77 -1.47 7.66
CA ASN A 126 4.52 -1.73 8.34
C ASN A 126 3.68 -0.44 8.48
N LEU A 127 2.59 -0.47 9.27
CA LEU A 127 1.75 0.72 9.51
C LEU A 127 2.54 1.95 9.97
N GLN A 128 3.67 1.80 10.65
CA GLN A 128 4.54 2.91 11.08
C GLN A 128 5.93 2.85 10.42
N GLY A 129 6.05 2.14 9.30
CA GLY A 129 7.32 1.90 8.59
C GLY A 129 8.25 1.01 9.41
N ILE A 130 9.17 1.64 10.14
CA ILE A 130 10.06 1.00 11.11
C ILE A 130 10.12 1.76 12.45
N TRP A 131 9.31 2.81 12.62
CA TRP A 131 9.42 3.76 13.73
C TRP A 131 8.27 3.58 14.72
N ASN A 132 8.57 2.93 15.85
CA ASN A 132 7.59 2.68 16.90
C ASN A 132 8.25 2.75 18.28
N GLU A 133 7.59 3.43 19.22
CA GLU A 133 8.02 3.52 20.62
C GLU A 133 7.14 2.68 21.57
N GLU A 134 6.00 2.19 21.10
CA GLU A 134 5.02 1.51 21.94
C GLU A 134 5.25 -0.01 21.94
N VAL A 135 5.13 -0.66 23.10
CA VAL A 135 5.24 -2.13 23.19
C VAL A 135 4.04 -2.83 22.53
N ILE A 136 2.85 -2.24 22.66
CA ILE A 136 1.61 -2.70 22.03
C ILE A 136 1.07 -1.53 21.21
N PRO A 137 1.55 -1.34 19.97
CA PRO A 137 1.14 -0.23 19.12
C PRO A 137 -0.28 -0.42 18.57
N PRO A 138 -0.94 0.67 18.11
CA PRO A 138 -2.23 0.60 17.43
C PRO A 138 -2.20 -0.40 16.26
N TRP A 139 -3.24 -1.24 16.16
CA TRP A 139 -3.35 -2.30 15.15
C TRP A 139 -2.10 -3.19 15.05
N CYS A 140 -1.42 -3.40 16.17
CA CYS A 140 -0.19 -4.17 16.29
C CYS A 140 0.98 -3.68 15.41
N CYS A 141 0.88 -2.49 14.82
CA CYS A 141 1.84 -2.01 13.82
C CYS A 141 2.14 -3.08 12.75
N ALA A 142 1.11 -3.86 12.40
CA ALA A 142 1.20 -4.98 11.47
C ALA A 142 1.20 -4.48 10.01
N HIS A 143 0.98 -5.39 9.07
CA HIS A 143 0.69 -5.06 7.68
C HIS A 143 -0.82 -5.20 7.48
N THR A 144 -1.53 -4.08 7.48
CA THR A 144 -2.95 -4.05 7.11
C THR A 144 -3.05 -3.92 5.60
N THR A 145 -3.72 -4.87 4.96
CA THR A 145 -3.61 -5.17 3.52
C THR A 145 -4.95 -5.05 2.80
N ASN A 146 -5.84 -4.22 3.36
CA ASN A 146 -7.07 -3.77 2.73
C ASN A 146 -6.99 -2.28 2.33
N ILE A 147 -5.78 -1.70 2.34
CA ILE A 147 -5.38 -0.37 1.81
C ILE A 147 -3.96 0.00 2.25
N ASN A 148 -3.61 -0.18 3.52
CA ASN A 148 -2.47 0.53 4.12
C ASN A 148 -1.11 0.04 3.60
N THR A 149 -0.94 -1.27 3.50
CA THR A 149 0.31 -1.88 3.02
C THR A 149 0.48 -1.60 1.54
N GLU A 150 -0.60 -1.65 0.77
CA GLU A 150 -0.61 -1.32 -0.65
C GLU A 150 -0.23 0.15 -0.86
N MET A 151 -0.84 1.06 -0.10
CA MET A 151 -0.55 2.50 -0.12
C MET A 151 0.93 2.80 0.19
N ASN A 152 1.55 2.10 1.14
CA ASN A 152 3.00 2.26 1.41
C ASN A 152 3.87 2.07 0.15
N TYR A 153 3.40 1.32 -0.85
CA TYR A 153 4.18 0.96 -2.04
C TYR A 153 3.69 1.55 -3.36
N TRP A 154 2.55 2.26 -3.40
CA TRP A 154 2.13 3.01 -4.59
C TRP A 154 3.23 3.93 -5.14
N PRO A 155 4.02 4.67 -4.32
CA PRO A 155 5.06 5.55 -4.87
C PRO A 155 6.31 4.81 -5.33
N ALA A 156 6.50 3.51 -5.05
CA ALA A 156 7.78 2.84 -5.25
C ALA A 156 8.28 2.90 -6.71
N GLU A 157 7.42 2.50 -7.65
CA GLU A 157 7.77 2.54 -9.08
C GLU A 157 7.68 3.96 -9.64
N LEU A 158 6.59 4.67 -9.31
CA LEU A 158 6.29 6.00 -9.82
C LEU A 158 7.38 7.03 -9.47
N THR A 159 7.97 6.93 -8.28
CA THR A 159 8.97 7.87 -7.76
C THR A 159 10.41 7.39 -7.88
N ASN A 160 10.63 6.39 -8.75
CA ASN A 160 11.95 5.87 -9.15
C ASN A 160 12.72 5.24 -7.98
N LEU A 161 12.03 4.36 -7.24
CA LEU A 161 12.52 3.62 -6.07
C LEU A 161 12.18 2.13 -6.17
N SER A 162 12.19 1.54 -7.37
CA SER A 162 11.84 0.14 -7.62
C SER A 162 12.55 -0.83 -6.66
N GLU A 163 13.83 -0.61 -6.34
CA GLU A 163 14.56 -1.49 -5.42
C GLU A 163 13.96 -1.55 -4.00
N CYS A 164 13.17 -0.55 -3.61
CA CYS A 164 12.47 -0.51 -2.33
C CYS A 164 11.19 -1.35 -2.32
N HIS A 165 10.65 -1.73 -3.49
CA HIS A 165 9.41 -2.50 -3.63
C HIS A 165 9.63 -4.01 -3.45
N GLU A 166 10.87 -4.50 -3.60
CA GLU A 166 11.22 -5.93 -3.54
C GLU A 166 10.67 -6.65 -2.32
N LEU A 167 10.68 -5.97 -1.16
CA LEU A 167 10.24 -6.56 0.11
C LEU A 167 8.73 -6.83 0.15
N LEU A 168 7.93 -6.11 -0.64
CA LEU A 168 6.51 -6.44 -0.78
C LEU A 168 6.36 -7.74 -1.59
N PHE A 169 7.18 -7.96 -2.61
CA PHE A 169 7.12 -9.20 -3.39
C PHE A 169 7.58 -10.40 -2.54
N ASP A 170 8.60 -10.24 -1.71
CA ASP A 170 9.01 -11.26 -0.73
C ASP A 170 7.84 -11.62 0.21
N LEU A 171 7.13 -10.60 0.71
CA LEU A 171 5.93 -10.82 1.53
C LEU A 171 4.85 -11.60 0.77
N ILE A 172 4.59 -11.24 -0.49
CA ILE A 172 3.57 -11.89 -1.32
C ILE A 172 3.92 -13.37 -1.56
N GLU A 173 5.18 -13.68 -1.85
CA GLU A 173 5.66 -15.06 -2.01
C GLU A 173 5.47 -15.89 -0.75
N ASP A 174 5.88 -15.36 0.40
CA ASP A 174 5.70 -16.05 1.68
C ASP A 174 4.21 -16.23 2.01
N CYS A 175 3.39 -15.21 1.76
CA CYS A 175 1.94 -15.28 1.91
C CYS A 175 1.30 -16.27 0.94
N ALA A 176 1.83 -16.47 -0.26
CA ALA A 176 1.33 -17.48 -1.17
C ALA A 176 1.58 -18.90 -0.65
N VAL A 177 2.72 -19.14 0.01
CA VAL A 177 3.03 -20.43 0.65
C VAL A 177 2.06 -20.73 1.79
N ASN A 178 1.94 -19.82 2.76
CA ASN A 178 1.00 -20.00 3.89
C ASN A 178 -0.47 -19.95 3.43
N GLY A 179 -0.76 -19.08 2.47
CA GLY A 179 -2.09 -18.87 1.92
C GLY A 179 -2.62 -20.06 1.14
N ALA A 180 -1.75 -20.91 0.56
CA ALA A 180 -2.15 -22.17 -0.03
C ALA A 180 -2.64 -23.19 1.02
N VAL A 181 -2.08 -23.12 2.25
CA VAL A 181 -2.57 -23.90 3.39
C VAL A 181 -3.93 -23.37 3.84
N THR A 182 -4.07 -22.05 4.03
CA THR A 182 -5.36 -21.44 4.39
C THR A 182 -6.44 -21.71 3.32
N ALA A 183 -6.13 -21.59 2.03
CA ALA A 183 -7.06 -21.88 0.94
C ALA A 183 -7.62 -23.31 1.04
N ARG A 184 -6.74 -24.29 1.26
CA ARG A 184 -7.13 -25.70 1.40
C ARG A 184 -7.89 -25.97 2.69
N GLU A 185 -7.40 -25.49 3.84
CA GLU A 185 -7.91 -25.90 5.15
C GLU A 185 -9.14 -25.12 5.59
N THR A 186 -9.23 -23.84 5.23
CA THR A 186 -10.35 -22.97 5.59
C THR A 186 -11.46 -23.00 4.54
N TYR A 187 -11.10 -23.02 3.26
CA TYR A 187 -12.07 -22.92 2.16
C TYR A 187 -12.27 -24.22 1.38
N GLY A 188 -11.34 -25.18 1.47
CA GLY A 188 -11.37 -26.38 0.62
C GLY A 188 -11.12 -26.06 -0.85
N LEU A 189 -10.45 -24.94 -1.15
CA LEU A 189 -10.24 -24.42 -2.50
C LEU A 189 -8.76 -24.48 -2.92
N PRO A 190 -8.47 -24.54 -4.24
CA PRO A 190 -7.12 -24.46 -4.77
C PRO A 190 -6.55 -23.02 -4.71
N GLY A 191 -5.33 -22.83 -5.21
CA GLY A 191 -4.65 -21.53 -5.21
C GLY A 191 -4.15 -21.10 -3.84
N TRP A 192 -4.03 -19.80 -3.62
CA TRP A 192 -3.65 -19.21 -2.34
C TRP A 192 -4.51 -17.99 -1.99
N VAL A 193 -4.67 -17.74 -0.69
CA VAL A 193 -5.48 -16.65 -0.15
C VAL A 193 -4.76 -15.95 1.00
N THR A 194 -5.00 -14.65 1.15
CA THR A 194 -4.68 -13.91 2.36
C THR A 194 -5.79 -12.91 2.66
N HIS A 195 -5.85 -12.43 3.90
CA HIS A 195 -6.92 -11.57 4.41
C HIS A 195 -6.42 -10.14 4.67
N HIS A 196 -7.19 -9.33 5.40
CA HIS A 196 -6.94 -7.91 5.60
C HIS A 196 -5.72 -7.57 6.48
N ASN A 197 -5.09 -8.54 7.15
CA ASN A 197 -3.98 -8.31 8.07
C ASN A 197 -2.93 -9.43 8.02
N VAL A 198 -1.66 -9.05 7.87
CA VAL A 198 -0.49 -9.92 7.82
C VAL A 198 0.55 -9.44 8.85
N THR A 199 1.29 -10.37 9.45
CA THR A 199 2.39 -10.07 10.39
C THR A 199 3.76 -10.48 9.83
N ALA A 200 4.82 -10.29 10.64
CA ALA A 200 6.15 -10.82 10.33
C ALA A 200 6.16 -12.35 10.08
N TRP A 201 5.17 -13.07 10.60
CA TRP A 201 5.04 -14.53 10.45
C TRP A 201 4.18 -14.95 9.24
N ARG A 202 3.76 -13.98 8.42
CA ARG A 202 3.03 -14.22 7.16
C ARG A 202 1.76 -15.04 7.37
N ASN A 203 1.06 -14.79 8.48
CA ASN A 203 -0.24 -15.38 8.74
C ASN A 203 -1.24 -14.94 7.66
N THR A 204 -2.04 -15.89 7.20
CA THR A 204 -2.99 -15.70 6.11
C THR A 204 -4.43 -15.98 6.51
N ASP A 205 -4.69 -16.31 7.77
CA ASP A 205 -6.03 -16.53 8.30
C ASP A 205 -6.74 -15.20 8.65
N PRO A 206 -8.09 -15.17 8.67
CA PRO A 206 -8.84 -14.00 9.12
C PRO A 206 -8.59 -13.71 10.61
N VAL A 207 -8.41 -12.43 10.98
CA VAL A 207 -8.07 -12.00 12.35
C VAL A 207 -9.12 -11.04 12.96
N ASP A 208 -8.86 -10.46 14.14
CA ASP A 208 -9.69 -9.46 14.85
C ASP A 208 -11.05 -9.92 15.38
N GLY A 209 -11.55 -11.10 15.00
CA GLY A 209 -12.77 -11.68 15.56
C GLY A 209 -14.06 -10.94 15.21
N ASN A 210 -14.03 -10.03 14.23
CA ASN A 210 -15.20 -9.33 13.68
C ASN A 210 -15.25 -9.49 12.16
N ALA A 211 -16.32 -10.10 11.65
CA ALA A 211 -16.50 -10.37 10.23
C ALA A 211 -16.51 -9.10 9.35
N GLN A 212 -16.88 -7.94 9.90
CA GLN A 212 -16.88 -6.66 9.18
C GLN A 212 -15.50 -6.26 8.63
N ALA A 213 -14.41 -6.70 9.28
CA ALA A 213 -13.05 -6.52 8.79
C ALA A 213 -12.45 -7.87 8.34
N ALA A 214 -12.57 -8.88 9.19
CA ALA A 214 -11.87 -10.16 9.09
C ALA A 214 -12.18 -10.95 7.81
N MET A 215 -13.45 -10.94 7.37
CA MET A 215 -13.92 -11.79 6.27
C MET A 215 -13.74 -11.08 4.92
N TRP A 216 -12.51 -10.62 4.65
CA TRP A 216 -12.12 -10.00 3.40
C TRP A 216 -10.93 -10.77 2.81
N ASN A 217 -11.19 -11.61 1.80
CA ASN A 217 -10.27 -12.65 1.32
C ASN A 217 -9.80 -12.42 -0.13
N VAL A 218 -9.90 -11.20 -0.63
CA VAL A 218 -9.48 -10.82 -2.00
C VAL A 218 -8.13 -10.10 -2.05
N CYS A 219 -7.45 -9.97 -0.90
CA CYS A 219 -6.15 -9.30 -0.77
C CYS A 219 -5.10 -9.81 -1.77
N ALA A 220 -5.08 -11.13 -2.02
CA ALA A 220 -4.17 -11.75 -2.98
C ALA A 220 -4.26 -11.09 -4.38
N GLY A 221 -5.46 -10.71 -4.81
CA GLY A 221 -5.65 -9.99 -6.07
C GLY A 221 -5.07 -8.57 -6.07
N TRP A 222 -5.18 -7.84 -4.96
CA TRP A 222 -4.60 -6.51 -4.84
C TRP A 222 -3.07 -6.57 -4.75
N PHE A 223 -2.51 -7.52 -4.00
CA PHE A 223 -1.07 -7.80 -4.03
C PHE A 223 -0.55 -8.09 -5.44
N CYS A 224 -1.31 -8.82 -6.24
CA CYS A 224 -0.95 -9.09 -7.63
C CYS A 224 -0.93 -7.84 -8.51
N GLN A 225 -1.68 -6.79 -8.16
CA GLN A 225 -1.58 -5.49 -8.83
C GLN A 225 -0.18 -4.89 -8.69
N HIS A 226 0.48 -5.03 -7.53
CA HIS A 226 1.85 -4.56 -7.34
C HIS A 226 2.88 -5.34 -8.17
N LEU A 227 2.69 -6.66 -8.30
CA LEU A 227 3.52 -7.51 -9.18
C LEU A 227 3.38 -7.07 -10.64
N TRP A 228 2.15 -6.81 -11.08
CA TRP A 228 1.89 -6.34 -12.44
C TRP A 228 2.44 -4.95 -12.70
N GLU A 229 2.25 -4.01 -11.77
CA GLU A 229 2.80 -2.66 -11.89
C GLU A 229 4.32 -2.68 -11.99
N ARG A 230 5.03 -3.52 -11.22
CA ARG A 230 6.48 -3.72 -11.43
C ARG A 230 6.78 -4.04 -12.89
N TYR A 231 6.14 -5.06 -13.45
CA TYR A 231 6.35 -5.41 -14.85
C TYR A 231 5.98 -4.25 -15.80
N ARG A 232 4.85 -3.56 -15.60
CA ARG A 232 4.46 -2.42 -16.44
C ARG A 232 5.50 -1.30 -16.41
N PHE A 233 6.17 -1.09 -15.27
CA PHE A 233 7.16 -0.04 -15.11
C PHE A 233 8.51 -0.40 -15.72
N THR A 234 8.96 -1.65 -15.58
CA THR A 234 10.31 -2.10 -15.97
C THR A 234 10.38 -2.88 -17.27
N GLU A 235 9.25 -3.44 -17.73
CA GLU A 235 9.15 -4.42 -18.83
C GLU A 235 10.07 -5.65 -18.63
N ASP A 236 10.37 -5.99 -17.38
CA ASP A 236 11.21 -7.13 -17.03
C ASP A 236 10.44 -8.45 -17.18
N GLU A 237 10.54 -9.05 -18.35
CA GLU A 237 9.92 -10.35 -18.64
C GLU A 237 10.45 -11.50 -17.77
N VAL A 238 11.68 -11.42 -17.25
CA VAL A 238 12.23 -12.47 -16.37
C VAL A 238 11.52 -12.38 -15.02
N PHE A 239 11.39 -11.19 -14.46
CA PHE A 239 10.57 -10.95 -13.26
C PHE A 239 9.12 -11.40 -13.49
N LEU A 240 8.53 -11.06 -14.64
CA LEU A 240 7.16 -11.46 -14.95
C LEU A 240 7.02 -12.99 -14.96
N ARG A 241 7.89 -13.70 -15.67
CA ARG A 241 7.84 -15.15 -15.86
C ARG A 241 8.13 -15.94 -14.60
N ASP A 242 9.22 -15.58 -13.92
CA ASP A 242 9.79 -16.42 -12.86
C ASP A 242 9.16 -16.11 -11.50
N ARG A 243 8.61 -14.90 -11.32
CA ARG A 243 8.17 -14.38 -10.03
C ARG A 243 6.70 -13.97 -10.02
N ALA A 244 6.33 -13.00 -10.86
CA ALA A 244 4.98 -12.42 -10.80
C ALA A 244 3.90 -13.37 -11.29
N TYR A 245 4.04 -13.93 -12.49
CA TYR A 245 3.01 -14.73 -13.15
C TYR A 245 2.60 -15.99 -12.36
N PRO A 246 3.52 -16.77 -11.77
CA PRO A 246 3.14 -17.90 -10.91
C PRO A 246 2.26 -17.48 -9.71
N LEU A 247 2.59 -16.36 -9.06
CA LEU A 247 1.80 -15.82 -7.94
C LEU A 247 0.42 -15.35 -8.40
N MET A 248 0.36 -14.62 -9.53
CA MET A 248 -0.90 -14.15 -10.12
C MET A 248 -1.81 -15.31 -10.53
N ARG A 249 -1.26 -16.35 -11.16
CA ARG A 249 -2.01 -17.57 -11.52
C ARG A 249 -2.58 -18.26 -10.28
N GLY A 250 -1.78 -18.43 -9.22
CA GLY A 250 -2.22 -19.06 -7.98
C GLY A 250 -3.34 -18.27 -7.27
N ALA A 251 -3.27 -16.94 -7.27
CA ALA A 251 -4.32 -16.10 -6.70
C ALA A 251 -5.60 -16.18 -7.54
N ALA A 252 -5.47 -16.16 -8.87
CA ALA A 252 -6.59 -16.29 -9.79
C ALA A 252 -7.27 -17.65 -9.70
N GLU A 253 -6.51 -18.73 -9.47
CA GLU A 253 -7.05 -20.07 -9.25
C GLU A 253 -7.97 -20.12 -8.02
N PHE A 254 -7.53 -19.54 -6.89
CA PHE A 254 -8.36 -19.42 -5.69
C PHE A 254 -9.63 -18.61 -5.96
N LEU A 255 -9.47 -17.40 -6.51
CA LEU A 255 -10.57 -16.48 -6.71
C LEU A 255 -11.59 -17.01 -7.73
N LEU A 256 -11.14 -17.68 -8.79
CA LEU A 256 -12.04 -18.34 -9.75
C LEU A 256 -12.85 -19.46 -9.10
N ALA A 257 -12.24 -20.22 -8.19
CA ALA A 257 -12.92 -21.27 -7.44
C ALA A 257 -13.83 -20.73 -6.33
N TRP A 258 -13.57 -19.52 -5.84
CA TRP A 258 -14.36 -18.83 -4.82
C TRP A 258 -15.67 -18.26 -5.39
N MET A 259 -15.67 -17.82 -6.64
CA MET A 259 -16.86 -17.22 -7.28
C MET A 259 -18.00 -18.23 -7.47
N ILE A 260 -19.23 -17.73 -7.35
CA ILE A 260 -20.45 -18.49 -7.59
C ILE A 260 -21.29 -17.88 -8.71
N GLU A 261 -22.17 -18.67 -9.30
CA GLU A 261 -23.20 -18.18 -10.20
C GLU A 261 -24.29 -17.43 -9.42
N TYR A 262 -24.69 -16.30 -9.98
CA TYR A 262 -25.71 -15.39 -9.49
C TYR A 262 -26.76 -15.17 -10.60
N GLU A 263 -27.79 -14.38 -10.29
CA GLU A 263 -28.89 -14.03 -11.19
C GLU A 263 -28.42 -13.70 -12.61
N ASP A 264 -29.23 -14.11 -13.59
CA ASP A 264 -28.99 -13.92 -15.03
C ASP A 264 -27.65 -14.50 -15.55
N GLY A 265 -27.09 -15.47 -14.82
CA GLY A 265 -25.86 -16.16 -15.20
C GLY A 265 -24.58 -15.39 -14.85
N HIS A 266 -24.70 -14.29 -14.10
CA HIS A 266 -23.56 -13.51 -13.64
C HIS A 266 -22.70 -14.25 -12.61
N LEU A 267 -21.48 -13.80 -12.39
CA LEU A 267 -20.56 -14.30 -11.36
C LEU A 267 -20.27 -13.23 -10.32
N LEU A 268 -20.22 -13.62 -9.04
CA LEU A 268 -19.79 -12.79 -7.92
C LEU A 268 -19.21 -13.62 -6.76
N THR A 269 -18.67 -12.95 -5.72
CA THR A 269 -18.16 -13.62 -4.51
C THR A 269 -19.30 -13.98 -3.54
N PRO A 270 -19.37 -15.23 -3.03
CA PRO A 270 -20.48 -15.70 -2.20
C PRO A 270 -20.52 -15.08 -0.81
N VAL A 271 -19.36 -14.68 -0.30
CA VAL A 271 -19.21 -13.95 0.96
C VAL A 271 -18.18 -12.86 0.72
N SER A 272 -18.57 -11.64 1.08
CA SER A 272 -17.82 -10.42 0.83
C SER A 272 -18.12 -9.40 1.91
N ASN A 273 -17.22 -8.45 2.10
CA ASN A 273 -17.51 -7.19 2.75
C ASN A 273 -16.98 -6.04 1.87
N SER A 274 -17.48 -4.83 2.09
CA SER A 274 -16.73 -3.63 1.72
C SER A 274 -15.93 -3.25 2.95
N PRO A 275 -14.58 -3.24 2.90
CA PRO A 275 -13.73 -3.19 4.08
C PRO A 275 -14.23 -2.20 5.12
N GLU A 276 -14.58 -2.75 6.28
CA GLU A 276 -14.98 -2.02 7.47
C GLU A 276 -16.25 -1.17 7.37
N ASN A 277 -17.00 -1.24 6.28
CA ASN A 277 -18.25 -0.51 6.12
C ASN A 277 -19.48 -1.40 6.40
N THR A 278 -20.61 -0.77 6.68
CA THR A 278 -21.90 -1.44 6.90
C THR A 278 -22.99 -0.81 6.04
N PHE A 279 -23.81 -1.62 5.39
CA PHE A 279 -24.98 -1.15 4.62
C PHE A 279 -26.26 -1.02 5.47
N ALA A 280 -26.25 -1.61 6.67
CA ALA A 280 -27.26 -1.40 7.70
C ALA A 280 -26.61 -1.62 9.08
N PRO A 281 -27.21 -1.15 10.19
CA PRO A 281 -26.63 -1.31 11.52
C PRO A 281 -26.28 -2.78 11.84
N GLY A 282 -25.00 -3.09 11.97
CA GLY A 282 -24.48 -4.45 12.22
C GLY A 282 -24.41 -5.36 11.00
N CYS A 283 -24.77 -4.88 9.81
CA CYS A 283 -24.76 -5.64 8.56
C CYS A 283 -23.58 -5.20 7.68
N ALA A 284 -22.51 -6.00 7.69
CA ALA A 284 -21.28 -5.76 6.93
C ALA A 284 -21.01 -6.83 5.85
N ILE A 285 -21.60 -8.03 6.01
CA ILE A 285 -21.38 -9.16 5.11
C ILE A 285 -22.45 -9.17 4.03
N SER A 286 -22.00 -9.24 2.78
CA SER A 286 -22.82 -9.25 1.57
C SER A 286 -22.23 -10.23 0.55
N MET A 287 -22.85 -10.30 -0.62
CA MET A 287 -22.30 -10.99 -1.80
C MET A 287 -21.70 -9.95 -2.74
N GLY A 288 -20.54 -10.23 -3.34
CA GLY A 288 -19.98 -9.44 -4.43
C GLY A 288 -19.88 -7.95 -4.18
N SER A 289 -19.18 -7.50 -3.13
CA SER A 289 -18.90 -6.07 -2.96
C SER A 289 -18.20 -5.52 -4.21
N GLN A 290 -18.42 -4.24 -4.50
CA GLN A 290 -17.84 -3.63 -5.69
C GLN A 290 -16.30 -3.69 -5.69
N MET A 291 -15.69 -3.64 -4.51
CA MET A 291 -14.24 -3.77 -4.36
C MET A 291 -13.75 -5.16 -4.74
N ASP A 292 -14.37 -6.23 -4.21
CA ASP A 292 -14.02 -7.61 -4.58
C ASP A 292 -14.10 -7.80 -6.09
N MET A 293 -15.23 -7.40 -6.68
CA MET A 293 -15.46 -7.58 -8.11
C MET A 293 -14.44 -6.81 -8.96
N ALA A 294 -14.03 -5.61 -8.52
CA ALA A 294 -13.01 -4.84 -9.22
C ALA A 294 -11.62 -5.48 -9.08
N ILE A 295 -11.21 -5.90 -7.89
CA ILE A 295 -9.90 -6.55 -7.67
C ILE A 295 -9.79 -7.84 -8.47
N ILE A 296 -10.81 -8.70 -8.42
CA ILE A 296 -10.78 -9.98 -9.14
C ILE A 296 -10.77 -9.74 -10.65
N ARG A 297 -11.52 -8.76 -11.15
CA ARG A 297 -11.53 -8.43 -12.60
C ARG A 297 -10.16 -7.96 -13.07
N GLU A 298 -9.48 -7.12 -12.29
CA GLU A 298 -8.13 -6.65 -12.61
C GLU A 298 -7.13 -7.81 -12.63
N LEU A 299 -7.13 -8.66 -11.60
CA LEU A 299 -6.27 -9.84 -11.56
C LEU A 299 -6.51 -10.78 -12.76
N PHE A 300 -7.77 -11.07 -13.07
CA PHE A 300 -8.12 -11.96 -14.18
C PHE A 300 -7.67 -11.39 -15.52
N THR A 301 -7.93 -10.11 -15.77
CA THR A 301 -7.46 -9.41 -16.97
C THR A 301 -5.94 -9.42 -17.06
N THR A 302 -5.27 -9.22 -15.93
CA THR A 302 -3.81 -9.22 -15.81
C THR A 302 -3.21 -10.61 -16.08
N VAL A 303 -3.80 -11.68 -15.55
CA VAL A 303 -3.35 -13.05 -15.80
C VAL A 303 -3.46 -13.39 -17.29
N VAL A 304 -4.54 -13.00 -17.96
CA VAL A 304 -4.68 -13.19 -19.42
C VAL A 304 -3.59 -12.42 -20.18
N ALA A 305 -3.37 -11.15 -19.83
CA ALA A 305 -2.34 -10.34 -20.48
C ALA A 305 -0.91 -10.89 -20.27
N ALA A 306 -0.59 -11.32 -19.05
CA ALA A 306 0.69 -11.95 -18.74
C ALA A 306 0.85 -13.29 -19.48
N ALA A 307 -0.21 -14.10 -19.57
CA ALA A 307 -0.22 -15.34 -20.34
C ALA A 307 0.08 -15.09 -21.82
N ASP A 308 -0.47 -14.02 -22.40
CA ASP A 308 -0.21 -13.63 -23.79
C ASP A 308 1.25 -13.23 -24.01
N ILE A 309 1.79 -12.38 -23.13
CA ILE A 309 3.18 -11.93 -23.19
C ILE A 309 4.14 -13.11 -23.10
N LEU A 310 3.89 -14.03 -22.16
CA LEU A 310 4.74 -15.20 -21.93
C LEU A 310 4.46 -16.35 -22.91
N SER A 311 3.41 -16.26 -23.71
CA SER A 311 2.89 -17.35 -24.54
C SER A 311 2.53 -18.63 -23.74
N GLU A 312 1.99 -18.45 -22.54
CA GLU A 312 1.65 -19.51 -21.57
C GLU A 312 0.13 -19.62 -21.35
N ARG A 313 -0.63 -19.82 -22.44
CA ARG A 313 -2.08 -20.05 -22.38
C ARG A 313 -2.41 -21.50 -22.06
N ASP A 314 -3.34 -21.71 -21.12
CA ASP A 314 -3.81 -23.02 -20.67
C ASP A 314 -5.33 -23.02 -20.34
N ASP A 315 -5.82 -24.13 -19.74
CA ASP A 315 -7.23 -24.27 -19.33
C ASP A 315 -7.65 -23.24 -18.26
N LEU A 316 -6.75 -22.90 -17.33
CA LEU A 316 -7.05 -21.89 -16.32
C LEU A 316 -7.28 -20.52 -16.97
N VAL A 317 -6.41 -20.11 -17.89
CA VAL A 317 -6.56 -18.86 -18.65
C VAL A 317 -7.86 -18.86 -19.44
N ALA A 318 -8.19 -19.95 -20.13
CA ALA A 318 -9.45 -20.05 -20.89
C ALA A 318 -10.70 -19.94 -19.98
N ARG A 319 -10.67 -20.54 -18.78
CA ARG A 319 -11.75 -20.42 -17.80
C ARG A 319 -11.85 -19.02 -17.21
N ILE A 320 -10.72 -18.35 -16.99
CA ILE A 320 -10.66 -16.95 -16.55
C ILE A 320 -11.29 -16.03 -17.60
N GLU A 321 -10.96 -16.20 -18.88
CA GLU A 321 -11.58 -15.44 -19.98
C GLU A 321 -13.09 -15.65 -20.04
N ALA A 322 -13.55 -16.91 -19.91
CA ALA A 322 -14.98 -17.21 -19.85
C ALA A 322 -15.68 -16.61 -18.63
N ALA A 323 -15.00 -16.57 -17.48
CA ALA A 323 -15.51 -15.94 -16.27
C ALA A 323 -15.64 -14.41 -16.43
N LEU A 324 -14.63 -13.74 -16.99
CA LEU A 324 -14.64 -12.27 -17.20
C LEU A 324 -15.88 -11.78 -17.96
N LEU A 325 -16.38 -12.56 -18.92
CA LEU A 325 -17.60 -12.24 -19.70
C LEU A 325 -18.88 -12.28 -18.86
N ARG A 326 -18.85 -12.93 -17.68
CA ARG A 326 -20.00 -13.18 -16.83
C ARG A 326 -19.98 -12.36 -15.54
N PHE A 327 -18.92 -11.62 -15.24
CA PHE A 327 -18.86 -10.86 -13.98
C PHE A 327 -20.06 -9.91 -13.84
N LEU A 328 -20.57 -9.78 -12.62
CA LEU A 328 -21.47 -8.69 -12.28
C LEU A 328 -20.79 -7.35 -12.70
N PRO A 329 -21.42 -6.53 -13.55
CA PRO A 329 -20.83 -5.28 -14.01
C PRO A 329 -20.81 -4.23 -12.90
N PHE A 330 -20.05 -3.16 -13.08
CA PHE A 330 -20.20 -1.96 -12.25
C PHE A 330 -21.63 -1.42 -12.37
N GLN A 331 -22.22 -1.00 -11.25
CA GLN A 331 -23.60 -0.52 -11.19
C GLN A 331 -23.65 0.93 -10.73
N ILE A 332 -24.60 1.68 -11.29
CA ILE A 332 -24.94 3.03 -10.85
C ILE A 332 -26.25 2.94 -10.08
N GLY A 333 -26.21 3.32 -8.81
CA GLY A 333 -27.35 3.23 -7.91
C GLY A 333 -28.43 4.27 -8.20
N GLN A 334 -29.58 4.15 -7.52
CA GLN A 334 -30.75 5.02 -7.71
C GLN A 334 -30.47 6.51 -7.46
N HIS A 335 -29.43 6.84 -6.71
CA HIS A 335 -29.00 8.22 -6.46
C HIS A 335 -27.86 8.69 -7.39
N GLY A 336 -27.53 7.94 -8.44
CA GLY A 336 -26.50 8.30 -9.41
C GLY A 336 -25.06 8.09 -8.93
N HIS A 337 -24.86 7.41 -7.79
CA HIS A 337 -23.54 7.04 -7.27
C HIS A 337 -23.07 5.69 -7.82
N LEU A 338 -21.76 5.44 -7.76
CA LEU A 338 -21.20 4.12 -7.98
C LEU A 338 -21.54 3.24 -6.77
N GLN A 339 -22.25 2.12 -6.97
CA GLN A 339 -22.65 1.24 -5.87
C GLN A 339 -21.44 0.60 -5.18
N GLU A 340 -21.52 0.49 -3.86
CA GLU A 340 -20.51 -0.18 -3.03
C GLU A 340 -20.80 -1.67 -2.81
N TRP A 341 -22.09 -2.03 -2.82
CA TRP A 341 -22.57 -3.40 -2.68
C TRP A 341 -23.20 -3.90 -3.99
N SER A 342 -23.39 -5.22 -4.12
CA SER A 342 -24.06 -5.81 -5.30
C SER A 342 -25.54 -5.41 -5.43
N GLN A 343 -26.11 -4.92 -4.34
CA GLN A 343 -27.47 -4.42 -4.22
C GLN A 343 -27.42 -2.93 -3.88
N ASP A 344 -28.45 -2.19 -4.28
CA ASP A 344 -28.56 -0.74 -4.09
C ASP A 344 -28.88 -0.36 -2.63
N TRP A 345 -27.95 -0.64 -1.73
CA TRP A 345 -28.08 -0.41 -0.28
C TRP A 345 -27.27 0.78 0.23
N ASP A 346 -26.59 1.47 -0.69
CA ASP A 346 -25.74 2.59 -0.33
C ASP A 346 -26.49 3.73 0.35
N ASP A 347 -25.92 4.18 1.46
CA ASP A 347 -26.32 5.41 2.13
C ASP A 347 -25.61 6.61 1.48
N PRO A 348 -26.33 7.46 0.73
CA PRO A 348 -25.71 8.63 0.07
C PRO A 348 -25.18 9.66 1.07
N GLU A 349 -25.61 9.62 2.34
CA GLU A 349 -25.14 10.53 3.40
C GLU A 349 -24.04 9.90 4.27
N GLY A 350 -23.62 8.67 3.99
CA GLY A 350 -22.64 7.97 4.80
C GLY A 350 -21.24 8.62 4.74
N GLU A 351 -20.61 8.87 5.88
CA GLU A 351 -19.27 9.52 5.97
C GLU A 351 -18.12 8.53 6.29
N HIS A 352 -18.30 7.25 5.96
CA HIS A 352 -17.29 6.22 6.22
C HIS A 352 -15.92 6.54 5.57
N ARG A 353 -14.85 6.27 6.31
CA ARG A 353 -13.47 6.62 5.93
C ARG A 353 -12.91 5.81 4.77
N HIS A 354 -13.35 4.55 4.62
CA HIS A 354 -13.04 3.76 3.42
C HIS A 354 -13.95 4.18 2.27
N VAL A 355 -13.36 4.16 1.08
CA VAL A 355 -14.01 4.48 -0.20
C VAL A 355 -13.74 3.35 -1.20
N SER A 356 -13.74 2.12 -0.67
CA SER A 356 -13.30 0.85 -1.25
C SER A 356 -13.88 0.54 -2.63
N HIS A 357 -15.14 0.89 -2.88
CA HIS A 357 -15.81 0.68 -4.17
C HIS A 357 -15.18 1.47 -5.33
N ARG A 358 -14.32 2.46 -5.04
CA ARG A 358 -13.52 3.18 -6.04
C ARG A 358 -12.18 2.53 -6.34
N TYR A 359 -11.90 1.32 -5.84
CA TYR A 359 -10.70 0.58 -6.21
C TYR A 359 -10.49 0.56 -7.73
N GLY A 360 -11.55 0.32 -8.52
CA GLY A 360 -11.48 0.30 -9.98
C GLY A 360 -11.06 1.64 -10.63
N LEU A 361 -11.13 2.76 -9.90
CA LEU A 361 -10.60 4.06 -10.31
C LEU A 361 -9.16 4.27 -9.85
N HIS A 362 -8.85 3.90 -8.61
CA HIS A 362 -7.50 3.89 -8.06
C HIS A 362 -7.42 2.94 -6.85
N PRO A 363 -6.42 2.04 -6.78
CA PRO A 363 -5.30 1.90 -7.70
C PRO A 363 -5.60 1.05 -8.94
N GLY A 364 -6.84 0.66 -9.24
CA GLY A 364 -7.20 0.06 -10.53
C GLY A 364 -7.20 1.07 -11.69
N ASP A 365 -7.52 0.62 -12.90
CA ASP A 365 -7.68 1.47 -14.11
C ASP A 365 -8.95 1.13 -14.94
N GLN A 366 -9.92 0.48 -14.29
CA GLN A 366 -11.19 0.05 -14.87
C GLN A 366 -12.21 1.19 -15.01
N ILE A 367 -12.12 2.23 -14.16
CA ILE A 367 -12.96 3.43 -14.21
C ILE A 367 -12.06 4.62 -14.53
N LYS A 368 -12.36 5.30 -15.63
CA LYS A 368 -11.60 6.47 -16.10
C LYS A 368 -12.47 7.48 -16.85
N PRO A 369 -12.11 8.79 -16.85
CA PRO A 369 -12.84 9.82 -17.59
C PRO A 369 -12.97 9.49 -19.07
N ARG A 370 -11.89 8.96 -19.66
CA ARG A 370 -11.84 8.43 -21.02
C ARG A 370 -12.16 6.93 -21.00
N GLY A 371 -13.26 6.52 -21.63
CA GLY A 371 -13.64 5.11 -21.80
C GLY A 371 -14.84 4.67 -20.95
N THR A 372 -14.97 5.16 -19.71
CA THR A 372 -16.12 4.87 -18.85
C THR A 372 -16.71 6.14 -18.20
N PRO A 373 -17.07 7.18 -18.98
CA PRO A 373 -17.43 8.49 -18.43
C PRO A 373 -18.62 8.45 -17.47
N GLY A 374 -19.62 7.60 -17.70
CA GLY A 374 -20.77 7.45 -16.80
C GLY A 374 -20.39 6.89 -15.41
N LEU A 375 -19.56 5.84 -15.38
CA LEU A 375 -19.04 5.28 -14.12
C LEU A 375 -18.11 6.26 -13.42
N CYS A 376 -17.30 6.99 -14.19
CA CYS A 376 -16.40 8.01 -13.65
C CYS A 376 -17.19 9.15 -12.98
N ALA A 377 -18.26 9.64 -13.62
CA ALA A 377 -19.14 10.65 -13.04
C ALA A 377 -19.84 10.14 -11.77
N ALA A 378 -20.30 8.89 -11.76
CA ALA A 378 -20.93 8.27 -10.59
C ALA A 378 -19.94 8.08 -9.41
N ALA A 379 -18.69 7.71 -9.71
CA ALA A 379 -17.60 7.60 -8.74
C ALA A 379 -17.20 8.98 -8.17
N GLN A 380 -17.24 10.02 -9.01
CA GLN A 380 -16.95 11.40 -8.59
C GLN A 380 -18.05 11.96 -7.69
N SER A 381 -19.32 11.89 -8.12
CA SER A 381 -20.45 12.42 -7.34
C SER A 381 -20.51 11.81 -5.94
N SER A 382 -20.27 10.50 -5.86
CA SER A 382 -20.21 9.81 -4.58
C SER A 382 -19.02 10.25 -3.70
N LEU A 383 -17.89 10.70 -4.29
CA LEU A 383 -16.76 11.22 -3.51
C LEU A 383 -17.06 12.63 -2.98
N GLU A 384 -17.77 13.46 -3.76
CA GLU A 384 -18.24 14.78 -3.32
C GLU A 384 -19.11 14.68 -2.07
N LEU A 385 -19.99 13.68 -2.00
CA LEU A 385 -20.81 13.37 -0.82
C LEU A 385 -19.98 12.95 0.40
N ARG A 386 -18.87 12.24 0.19
CA ARG A 386 -17.94 11.82 1.27
C ARG A 386 -17.06 12.97 1.79
N GLY A 387 -17.12 14.14 1.16
CA GLY A 387 -16.42 15.36 1.58
C GLY A 387 -14.88 15.32 1.46
N PHE A 388 -14.29 16.45 1.85
CA PHE A 388 -12.84 16.72 1.77
C PHE A 388 -12.09 16.49 3.10
N GLU A 389 -12.75 15.91 4.10
CA GLU A 389 -12.12 15.49 5.36
C GLU A 389 -11.96 13.95 5.40
N GLY A 390 -11.15 13.44 6.33
CA GLY A 390 -10.94 12.01 6.51
C GLY A 390 -9.83 11.71 7.53
N THR A 391 -9.64 10.42 7.83
CA THR A 391 -8.46 9.95 8.58
C THR A 391 -7.18 10.13 7.76
N GLY A 392 -6.02 10.03 8.41
CA GLY A 392 -4.70 10.25 7.80
C GLY A 392 -4.51 9.60 6.44
N TRP A 393 -4.81 8.30 6.29
CA TRP A 393 -4.64 7.54 5.04
C TRP A 393 -5.81 7.73 4.04
N SER A 394 -6.99 8.13 4.52
CA SER A 394 -8.17 8.30 3.66
C SER A 394 -7.97 9.51 2.73
N MET A 395 -7.39 10.59 3.24
CA MET A 395 -7.12 11.80 2.45
C MET A 395 -6.14 11.58 1.27
N PRO A 396 -4.95 10.95 1.43
CA PRO A 396 -4.08 10.64 0.30
C PRO A 396 -4.75 9.74 -0.75
N TRP A 397 -5.58 8.77 -0.34
CA TRP A 397 -6.37 8.01 -1.33
C TRP A 397 -7.32 8.92 -2.12
N LYS A 398 -7.97 9.88 -1.45
CA LYS A 398 -8.80 10.90 -2.10
C LYS A 398 -8.00 11.85 -3.01
N VAL A 399 -6.75 12.20 -2.68
CA VAL A 399 -5.85 12.93 -3.59
C VAL A 399 -5.71 12.16 -4.91
N ASN A 400 -5.42 10.86 -4.82
CA ASN A 400 -5.29 10.00 -5.99
C ASN A 400 -6.59 9.90 -6.81
N PHE A 401 -7.75 9.79 -6.16
CA PHE A 401 -9.04 9.83 -6.86
C PHE A 401 -9.28 11.15 -7.59
N TRP A 402 -9.08 12.29 -6.93
CA TRP A 402 -9.23 13.60 -7.56
C TRP A 402 -8.27 13.81 -8.72
N ALA A 403 -7.03 13.31 -8.60
CA ALA A 403 -6.09 13.29 -9.71
C ALA A 403 -6.60 12.44 -10.89
N ARG A 404 -7.17 11.26 -10.63
CA ARG A 404 -7.77 10.37 -11.65
C ARG A 404 -9.05 10.93 -12.27
N PHE A 405 -9.76 11.81 -11.58
CA PHE A 405 -10.86 12.59 -12.13
C PHE A 405 -10.40 13.78 -12.98
N GLU A 406 -9.09 13.98 -13.16
CA GLU A 406 -8.51 15.16 -13.83
C GLU A 406 -8.89 16.48 -13.13
N SER A 407 -9.17 16.43 -11.82
CA SER A 407 -9.58 17.56 -11.00
C SER A 407 -8.42 18.08 -10.16
N GLY A 408 -7.52 18.83 -10.80
CA GLY A 408 -6.32 19.38 -10.16
C GLY A 408 -6.62 20.25 -8.94
N ASP A 409 -7.65 21.11 -9.02
CA ASP A 409 -8.03 22.00 -7.92
C ASP A 409 -8.51 21.21 -6.68
N ASN A 410 -9.31 20.16 -6.88
CA ASN A 410 -9.79 19.33 -5.77
C ASN A 410 -8.69 18.43 -5.20
N ALA A 411 -7.80 17.92 -6.04
CA ALA A 411 -6.62 17.18 -5.60
C ALA A 411 -5.71 18.08 -4.75
N TYR A 412 -5.46 19.31 -5.21
CA TYR A 412 -4.68 20.29 -4.46
C TYR A 412 -5.37 20.67 -3.15
N ARG A 413 -6.68 20.95 -3.15
CA ARG A 413 -7.45 21.22 -1.93
C ARG A 413 -7.34 20.08 -0.90
N MET A 414 -7.33 18.82 -1.35
CA MET A 414 -7.12 17.68 -0.46
C MET A 414 -5.70 17.65 0.13
N ILE A 415 -4.68 18.01 -0.67
CA ILE A 415 -3.31 18.21 -0.21
C ILE A 415 -3.24 19.29 0.86
N GLU A 416 -3.90 20.44 0.66
CA GLU A 416 -3.94 21.51 1.66
C GLU A 416 -4.56 21.02 2.98
N ASN A 417 -5.68 20.27 2.92
CA ASN A 417 -6.32 19.70 4.11
C ASN A 417 -5.42 18.70 4.87
N MET A 418 -4.53 18.00 4.17
CA MET A 418 -3.53 17.13 4.79
C MET A 418 -2.39 17.90 5.48
N LEU A 419 -2.11 19.13 5.05
CA LEU A 419 -1.08 20.01 5.62
C LEU A 419 -1.59 20.76 6.87
N ALA A 420 -2.40 20.10 7.68
CA ALA A 420 -2.85 20.59 8.97
C ALA A 420 -2.10 19.88 10.12
N LEU A 421 -1.67 20.61 11.15
CA LEU A 421 -1.07 19.98 12.33
C LEU A 421 -2.14 19.31 13.20
N VAL A 422 -1.97 18.02 13.47
CA VAL A 422 -2.82 17.27 14.39
C VAL A 422 -2.17 17.21 15.78
N GLY A 423 -2.92 17.60 16.82
CA GLY A 423 -2.45 17.57 18.21
C GLY A 423 -3.22 16.57 19.08
N GLY A 424 -2.64 15.39 19.35
CA GLY A 424 -3.03 14.45 20.43
C GLY A 424 -4.42 13.79 20.35
N ARG A 425 -4.47 12.45 20.47
CA ARG A 425 -5.63 11.52 20.68
C ARG A 425 -6.93 11.70 19.85
N THR A 426 -7.10 12.73 19.05
CA THR A 426 -8.24 12.85 18.13
C THR A 426 -7.89 12.22 16.80
N HIS A 427 -8.15 10.91 16.68
CA HIS A 427 -8.01 10.11 15.45
C HIS A 427 -8.99 10.51 14.32
N ALA A 428 -9.76 11.60 14.48
CA ALA A 428 -10.87 11.96 13.61
C ALA A 428 -10.50 12.92 12.46
N ARG A 429 -9.32 13.56 12.49
CA ARG A 429 -8.82 14.40 11.40
C ARG A 429 -7.40 13.96 11.05
N GLY A 430 -7.16 13.59 9.80
CA GLY A 430 -5.81 13.35 9.32
C GLY A 430 -5.02 14.65 9.21
N GLY A 431 -3.70 14.52 9.18
CA GLY A 431 -2.77 15.63 9.05
C GLY A 431 -1.37 15.27 9.57
N LEU A 432 -0.42 16.19 9.41
CA LEU A 432 0.95 15.98 9.89
C LEU A 432 0.99 16.04 11.43
N PRO A 433 1.55 15.03 12.12
CA PRO A 433 1.61 15.06 13.58
C PRO A 433 2.59 16.13 14.06
N LYS A 434 2.31 16.69 15.24
CA LYS A 434 3.26 17.58 15.93
C LYS A 434 4.64 16.92 16.08
N PRO A 435 5.75 17.70 16.05
CA PRO A 435 7.14 17.20 16.06
C PRO A 435 7.49 16.21 17.19
N VAL A 436 6.70 16.16 18.26
CA VAL A 436 6.96 15.36 19.46
C VAL A 436 6.44 13.91 19.34
N ARG A 437 5.72 13.54 18.26
CA ARG A 437 5.23 12.16 18.07
C ARG A 437 5.51 11.67 16.65
N CYS A 438 6.57 10.87 16.51
CA CYS A 438 6.88 10.13 15.28
C CYS A 438 5.85 9.02 14.94
N ALA A 439 4.84 8.77 15.77
CA ALA A 439 3.91 7.66 15.67
C ALA A 439 2.62 7.96 14.87
N SER A 440 2.72 8.59 13.69
CA SER A 440 1.60 8.56 12.72
C SER A 440 1.95 7.62 11.59
N THR A 441 0.93 7.04 10.97
CA THR A 441 1.14 5.91 10.07
C THR A 441 1.93 6.36 8.84
N VAL A 442 2.87 5.52 8.37
CA VAL A 442 3.63 5.79 7.14
C VAL A 442 2.75 6.01 5.90
N PRO A 443 1.58 5.33 5.76
CA PRO A 443 0.59 5.69 4.76
C PRO A 443 0.20 7.17 4.77
N ASP A 444 0.14 7.82 5.94
CA ASP A 444 -0.24 9.24 6.07
C ASP A 444 0.84 10.20 5.53
N ARG A 445 2.06 9.72 5.28
CA ARG A 445 3.25 10.56 5.01
C ARG A 445 3.91 10.31 3.65
N GLN A 446 3.51 9.26 2.93
CA GLN A 446 4.21 8.81 1.73
C GLN A 446 3.65 9.31 0.39
N GLU A 447 2.54 10.04 0.38
CA GLU A 447 1.85 10.31 -0.88
C GLU A 447 1.51 11.76 -1.16
N PHE A 448 2.16 12.27 -2.20
CA PHE A 448 1.71 13.36 -3.04
C PHE A 448 2.00 12.91 -4.48
N TRP A 449 1.07 13.12 -5.39
CA TRP A 449 1.15 12.94 -6.86
C TRP A 449 0.66 11.61 -7.43
N GLY A 450 -0.25 11.78 -8.40
CA GLY A 450 -1.00 10.73 -9.06
C GLY A 450 -0.32 10.08 -10.27
N ASP A 451 -1.19 9.59 -11.14
CA ASP A 451 -0.98 8.45 -12.02
C ASP A 451 0.02 8.60 -13.17
N GLY A 452 0.91 7.61 -13.31
CA GLY A 452 1.80 7.47 -14.47
C GLY A 452 1.22 6.62 -15.63
N ARG A 453 0.05 6.00 -15.46
CA ARG A 453 -0.48 5.01 -16.41
C ARG A 453 -1.03 5.61 -17.71
N ASP A 454 -1.66 6.78 -17.65
CA ASP A 454 -2.24 7.44 -18.84
C ASP A 454 -1.20 7.84 -19.90
N ARG A 455 0.09 8.01 -19.53
CA ARG A 455 1.15 8.33 -20.52
C ARG A 455 1.60 7.12 -21.34
N ARG A 456 1.43 5.89 -20.85
CA ARG A 456 1.90 4.68 -21.56
C ARG A 456 0.85 4.09 -22.49
N ASP A 457 -0.42 4.13 -22.12
CA ASP A 457 -1.51 3.70 -23.01
C ASP A 457 -1.55 4.57 -24.29
N ALA A 458 -1.27 5.88 -24.16
CA ALA A 458 -1.13 6.78 -25.31
C ALA A 458 0.10 6.47 -26.20
N LEU A 459 1.17 5.87 -25.66
CA LEU A 459 2.33 5.45 -26.44
C LEU A 459 2.09 4.09 -27.11
N ALA A 460 1.31 3.19 -26.49
CA ALA A 460 0.91 1.91 -27.08
C ALA A 460 -0.09 2.09 -28.24
N GLU A 461 -1.05 3.00 -28.12
CA GLU A 461 -1.98 3.34 -29.21
C GLU A 461 -1.30 4.04 -30.39
N SER A 462 -0.12 4.63 -30.20
CA SER A 462 0.68 5.24 -31.29
C SER A 462 1.55 4.25 -32.07
N ARG A 463 1.59 2.97 -31.66
CA ARG A 463 2.31 1.88 -32.33
C ARG A 463 1.41 0.80 -32.95
N GLY A 464 0.10 1.06 -33.06
CA GLY A 464 -0.88 0.22 -33.76
C GLY A 464 -1.11 0.66 -35.19
#